data_AF-A0A6A5FGA4-F1
#
_entry.id   AF-A0A6A5FGA4-F1
#
_cell.length_a   1.000
_cell.length_b   1.000
_cell.length_c   1.000
_cell.angle_alpha   90.00
_cell.angle_beta   90.00
_cell.angle_gamma   90.00
#
_symmetry.space_group_name_H-M   'P 1'
#
loop_
_entity.id
_entity.type
_entity.pdbx_description
1 polymer ?
#
loop_
_entity_poly.entity_id
_entity_poly.type
_entity_poly.pdbx_seq_one_letter_code
_entity_poly.pdbx_strand_id
1 'polypeptide(L)'
;MRKTGSCLLILKIQEAITVQEANTAIAEAADSLSIIGSLRHVSSLKEKDSLVQSAADFFVNGRLVTALDQFAEGLKTLGLLEELRKNPAVFYNMFVSEEIPLQAKGLCTLFDVDFSVQGSTGETEKNRQYAFGVTG
;
A
#
# COMPACT_ATOMS: atom_id res chain seq x y z
N MET A 1 3.88 4.14 -1.19
CA MET A 1 2.79 3.16 -1.50
C MET A 1 3.38 1.77 -1.80
N ARG A 2 3.01 0.72 -1.05
CA ARG A 2 3.44 -0.65 -1.34
C ARG A 2 2.65 -1.18 -2.54
N LYS A 3 3.27 -1.25 -3.73
CA LYS A 3 2.70 -2.01 -4.86
C LYS A 3 2.60 -3.47 -4.40
N THR A 4 1.40 -3.95 -4.11
CA THR A 4 1.14 -5.37 -3.91
C THR A 4 1.56 -6.11 -5.18
N GLY A 5 2.30 -7.22 -5.04
CA GLY A 5 2.91 -7.94 -6.17
C GLY A 5 1.94 -8.26 -7.31
N SER A 6 0.65 -8.40 -6.99
CA SER A 6 -0.45 -8.60 -7.93
C SER A 6 -0.64 -7.46 -8.96
N CYS A 7 -0.47 -6.19 -8.57
CA CYS A 7 -0.59 -5.05 -9.49
C CYS A 7 0.61 -4.94 -10.43
N LEU A 8 1.80 -5.35 -9.98
CA LEU A 8 3.01 -5.31 -10.81
C LEU A 8 2.91 -6.27 -12.01
N LEU A 9 2.25 -7.41 -11.82
CA LEU A 9 2.05 -8.42 -12.85
C LEU A 9 1.08 -7.95 -13.95
N ILE A 10 0.04 -7.19 -13.60
CA ILE A 10 -0.88 -6.61 -14.60
C ILE A 10 -0.18 -5.56 -15.45
N LEU A 11 0.68 -4.72 -14.83
CA LEU A 11 1.48 -3.73 -15.56
C LEU A 11 2.42 -4.39 -16.56
N LYS A 12 3.07 -5.50 -16.19
CA LYS A 12 3.90 -6.30 -17.12
C LYS A 12 3.12 -6.81 -18.33
N ILE A 13 1.89 -7.27 -18.13
CA ILE A 13 1.02 -7.70 -19.25
C ILE A 13 0.66 -6.49 -20.12
N GLN A 14 0.38 -5.34 -19.52
CA GLN A 14 0.07 -4.11 -20.25
C GLN A 14 1.25 -3.61 -21.11
N GLU A 15 2.46 -3.67 -20.59
CA GLU A 15 3.69 -3.21 -21.28
C GLU A 15 4.13 -4.12 -22.43
N ALA A 16 3.60 -5.34 -22.54
CA ALA A 16 3.92 -6.25 -23.63
C ALA A 16 3.52 -5.68 -25.00
N ILE A 17 4.47 -5.68 -25.94
CA ILE A 17 4.32 -5.15 -27.30
C ILE A 17 4.03 -6.25 -28.31
N THR A 18 4.28 -7.51 -27.97
CA THR A 18 3.93 -8.68 -28.78
C THR A 18 2.96 -9.62 -28.07
N VAL A 19 2.20 -10.39 -28.86
CA VAL A 19 1.28 -11.41 -28.34
C VAL A 19 2.03 -12.51 -27.58
N GLN A 20 3.26 -12.82 -27.97
CA GLN A 20 4.07 -13.83 -27.31
C GLN A 20 4.52 -13.36 -25.93
N GLU A 21 5.05 -12.14 -25.81
CA GLU A 21 5.40 -11.53 -24.53
C GLU A 21 4.19 -11.41 -23.61
N ALA A 22 3.03 -11.02 -24.16
CA ALA A 22 1.79 -10.92 -23.39
C ALA A 22 1.41 -12.28 -22.80
N ASN A 23 1.46 -13.37 -23.59
CA ASN A 23 1.16 -14.72 -23.10
C ASN A 23 2.18 -15.24 -22.09
N THR A 24 3.46 -14.89 -22.23
CA THR A 24 4.49 -15.20 -21.21
C THR A 24 4.19 -14.47 -19.90
N ALA A 25 3.88 -13.18 -19.95
CA ALA A 25 3.52 -12.40 -18.76
C ALA A 25 2.22 -12.90 -18.10
N ILE A 26 1.25 -13.35 -18.91
CA ILE A 26 0.02 -13.99 -18.42
C ILE A 26 0.33 -15.31 -17.70
N ALA A 27 1.27 -16.11 -18.21
CA ALA A 27 1.70 -17.34 -17.56
C ALA A 27 2.42 -17.06 -16.22
N GLU A 28 3.28 -16.03 -16.17
CA GLU A 28 3.89 -15.56 -14.91
C GLU A 28 2.83 -15.08 -13.90
N ALA A 29 1.73 -14.51 -14.38
CA ALA A 29 0.63 -14.00 -13.57
C ALA A 29 -0.50 -15.02 -13.33
N ALA A 30 -0.33 -16.29 -13.74
CA ALA A 30 -1.41 -17.27 -13.81
C ALA A 30 -2.12 -17.48 -12.47
N ASP A 31 -1.37 -17.58 -11.37
CA ASP A 31 -1.95 -17.75 -10.02
C ASP A 31 -2.85 -16.57 -9.64
N SER A 32 -2.40 -15.35 -9.95
CA SER A 32 -3.17 -14.12 -9.67
C SER A 32 -4.39 -14.01 -10.57
N LEU A 33 -4.26 -14.34 -11.86
CA LEU A 33 -5.34 -14.27 -12.85
C LEU A 33 -6.38 -15.38 -12.66
N SER A 34 -5.97 -16.55 -12.15
CA SER A 34 -6.85 -17.68 -11.85
C SER A 34 -7.78 -17.37 -10.68
N ILE A 35 -7.26 -16.76 -9.61
CA ILE A 35 -8.05 -16.34 -8.43
C ILE A 35 -9.20 -15.40 -8.81
N ILE A 36 -8.98 -14.55 -9.82
CA ILE A 36 -9.94 -13.55 -10.27
C ILE A 36 -10.77 -14.03 -11.48
N GLY A 37 -10.60 -15.29 -11.90
CA GLY A 37 -11.34 -15.89 -13.03
C GLY A 37 -11.03 -15.26 -14.39
N SER A 38 -9.91 -14.55 -14.53
CA SER A 38 -9.54 -13.84 -15.76
C SER A 38 -8.48 -14.57 -16.58
N LEU A 39 -7.91 -15.69 -16.10
CA LEU A 39 -6.86 -16.43 -16.80
C LEU A 39 -7.32 -16.90 -18.19
N ARG A 40 -6.71 -16.36 -19.23
CA ARG A 40 -6.91 -16.77 -20.64
C ARG A 40 -5.70 -16.41 -21.48
N HIS A 41 -5.44 -17.19 -22.53
CA HIS A 41 -4.51 -16.81 -23.58
C HIS A 41 -5.09 -15.71 -24.46
N VAL A 42 -4.22 -14.86 -25.00
CA VAL A 42 -4.60 -13.77 -25.90
C VAL A 42 -4.05 -14.04 -27.29
N SER A 43 -4.88 -13.77 -28.31
CA SER A 43 -4.53 -13.92 -29.73
C SER A 43 -4.24 -12.58 -30.41
N SER A 44 -4.55 -11.48 -29.73
CA SER A 44 -4.34 -10.11 -30.20
C SER A 44 -3.99 -9.18 -29.04
N LEU A 45 -3.30 -8.06 -29.33
CA LEU A 45 -3.04 -7.03 -28.31
C LEU A 45 -4.34 -6.37 -27.80
N LYS A 46 -5.41 -6.39 -28.59
CA LYS A 46 -6.73 -5.91 -28.15
C LYS A 46 -7.34 -6.81 -27.08
N GLU A 47 -7.16 -8.13 -27.19
CA GLU A 47 -7.60 -9.08 -26.16
C GLU A 47 -6.78 -8.95 -24.87
N LYS A 48 -5.49 -8.62 -24.99
CA LYS A 48 -4.61 -8.26 -23.87
C LYS A 48 -5.13 -7.04 -23.12
N ASP A 49 -5.49 -5.98 -23.82
CA ASP A 49 -6.02 -4.77 -23.17
C ASP A 49 -7.36 -5.05 -22.46
N SER A 50 -8.23 -5.86 -23.07
CA SER A 50 -9.46 -6.32 -22.41
C SER A 50 -9.18 -7.15 -21.15
N LEU A 51 -8.17 -8.02 -21.18
CA LEU A 51 -7.77 -8.83 -20.03
C LEU A 51 -7.26 -7.96 -18.88
N VAL A 52 -6.39 -7.01 -19.20
CA VAL A 52 -5.84 -6.03 -18.25
C VAL A 52 -6.97 -5.22 -17.62
N GLN A 53 -7.95 -4.78 -18.42
CA GLN A 53 -9.10 -4.03 -17.91
C GLN A 53 -9.94 -4.87 -16.95
N SER A 54 -10.28 -6.11 -17.31
CA SER A 54 -11.04 -7.01 -16.41
C SER A 54 -10.30 -7.28 -15.10
N ALA A 55 -8.98 -7.47 -15.16
CA ALA A 55 -8.16 -7.64 -13.96
C ALA A 55 -8.14 -6.37 -13.11
N ALA A 56 -7.94 -5.19 -13.70
CA ALA A 56 -7.95 -3.91 -13.02
C ALA A 56 -9.31 -3.65 -12.34
N ASP A 57 -10.42 -3.91 -13.05
CA ASP A 57 -11.76 -3.77 -12.51
C ASP A 57 -11.97 -4.70 -11.32
N PHE A 58 -11.47 -5.94 -11.35
CA PHE A 58 -11.57 -6.82 -10.18
C PHE A 58 -10.78 -6.29 -8.98
N PHE A 59 -9.53 -5.87 -9.18
CA PHE A 59 -8.67 -5.42 -8.08
C PHE A 59 -9.13 -4.08 -7.50
N VAL A 60 -9.60 -3.16 -8.34
CA VAL A 60 -10.06 -1.84 -7.93
C VAL A 60 -11.53 -1.91 -7.50
N ASN A 61 -12.43 -2.37 -8.36
CA ASN A 61 -13.86 -2.34 -8.06
C ASN A 61 -14.28 -3.42 -7.07
N GLY A 62 -13.71 -4.62 -7.12
CA GLY A 62 -14.17 -5.73 -6.27
C GLY A 62 -13.93 -5.51 -4.77
N ARG A 63 -12.88 -4.76 -4.39
CA ARG A 63 -12.52 -4.54 -2.98
C ARG A 63 -12.60 -3.10 -2.51
N LEU A 64 -12.31 -2.13 -3.38
CA LEU A 64 -12.27 -0.72 -2.97
C LEU A 64 -13.62 -0.04 -3.11
N VAL A 65 -14.49 -0.44 -4.06
CA VAL A 65 -15.77 0.27 -4.26
C VAL A 65 -16.63 0.23 -3.01
N THR A 66 -16.85 -0.94 -2.40
CA THR A 66 -17.66 -1.02 -1.17
C THR A 66 -17.05 -0.20 -0.03
N ALA A 67 -15.74 -0.24 0.16
CA ALA A 67 -15.07 0.54 1.20
C ALA A 67 -15.14 2.04 0.93
N LEU A 68 -15.01 2.43 -0.34
CA LEU A 68 -15.11 3.82 -0.78
C LEU A 68 -16.54 4.35 -0.65
N ASP A 69 -17.54 3.54 -0.98
CA ASP A 69 -18.95 3.88 -0.83
C ASP A 69 -19.31 4.08 0.64
N GLN A 70 -18.85 3.18 1.52
CA GLN A 70 -19.03 3.33 2.97
C GLN A 70 -18.32 4.57 3.52
N PHE A 71 -17.11 4.84 3.04
CA PHE A 71 -16.36 6.04 3.42
C PHE A 71 -17.09 7.32 2.96
N ALA A 72 -17.57 7.34 1.72
CA ALA A 72 -18.35 8.44 1.18
C ALA A 72 -19.65 8.67 1.96
N GLU A 73 -20.36 7.59 2.33
CA GLU A 73 -21.59 7.69 3.13
C GLU A 73 -21.31 8.19 4.55
N GLY A 74 -20.18 7.78 5.16
CA GLY A 74 -19.71 8.35 6.43
C GLY A 74 -19.45 9.85 6.34
N LEU A 75 -18.74 10.30 5.31
CA LEU A 75 -18.49 11.73 5.06
C LEU A 75 -19.79 12.50 4.78
N LYS A 76 -20.75 11.88 4.09
CA LYS A 76 -22.06 12.48 3.81
C LYS A 76 -22.86 12.66 5.11
N THR A 77 -22.84 11.66 5.99
CA THR A 77 -23.48 11.73 7.31
C THR A 77 -22.90 12.85 8.16
N LEU A 78 -21.60 13.12 8.04
CA LEU A 78 -20.91 14.23 8.68
C LEU A 78 -21.13 15.60 7.99
N GLY A 79 -21.89 15.65 6.88
CA GLY A 79 -22.11 16.86 6.09
C GLY A 79 -20.88 17.35 5.33
N LEU A 80 -19.83 16.53 5.23
CA LEU A 80 -18.51 16.89 4.72
C LEU A 80 -18.30 16.50 3.25
N LEU A 81 -19.06 15.52 2.74
CA LEU A 81 -18.82 14.98 1.40
C LEU A 81 -18.91 16.03 0.29
N GLU A 82 -19.90 16.91 0.35
CA GLU A 82 -20.11 17.93 -0.69
C GLU A 82 -19.05 19.05 -0.62
N GLU A 83 -18.64 19.45 0.58
CA GLU A 83 -17.58 20.45 0.76
C GLU A 83 -16.21 19.90 0.35
N LEU A 84 -15.96 18.62 0.63
CA LEU A 84 -14.77 17.90 0.18
C LEU A 84 -14.68 17.82 -1.35
N ARG A 85 -15.80 17.55 -2.04
CA ARG A 85 -15.87 17.53 -3.51
C ARG A 85 -15.67 18.91 -4.13
N LYS A 86 -16.19 19.96 -3.51
CA LYS A 86 -16.02 21.34 -3.98
C LYS A 86 -14.58 21.84 -3.81
N ASN A 87 -13.92 21.45 -2.71
CA ASN A 87 -12.62 21.99 -2.32
C ASN A 87 -11.57 20.90 -2.02
N PRO A 88 -11.29 19.96 -2.95
CA PRO A 88 -10.45 18.79 -2.66
C PRO A 88 -9.03 19.15 -2.22
N ALA A 89 -8.48 20.27 -2.70
CA ALA A 89 -7.15 20.74 -2.34
C ALA A 89 -7.03 21.11 -0.85
N VAL A 90 -8.10 21.61 -0.22
CA VAL A 90 -8.10 22.00 1.20
C VAL A 90 -8.05 20.76 2.09
N PHE A 91 -8.76 19.70 1.69
CA PHE A 91 -8.83 18.45 2.44
C PHE A 91 -7.66 17.51 2.14
N TYR A 92 -6.89 17.76 1.08
CA TYR A 92 -5.79 16.87 0.67
C TYR A 92 -4.82 16.61 1.82
N ASN A 93 -4.31 17.66 2.47
CA ASN A 93 -3.36 17.52 3.58
C ASN A 93 -3.96 16.89 4.84
N MET A 94 -5.30 16.84 4.96
CA MET A 94 -5.98 16.21 6.08
C MET A 94 -6.07 14.68 5.92
N PHE A 95 -6.25 14.21 4.68
CA PHE A 95 -6.38 12.77 4.38
C PHE A 95 -5.08 12.14 3.87
N VAL A 96 -4.22 12.93 3.24
CA VAL A 96 -2.97 12.49 2.63
C VAL A 96 -1.83 13.16 3.37
N SER A 97 -1.18 12.40 4.26
CA SER A 97 0.07 12.84 4.87
C SER A 97 1.15 12.97 3.80
N GLU A 98 1.90 14.06 3.84
CA GLU A 98 3.10 14.20 3.03
C GLU A 98 4.08 13.06 3.37
N GLU A 99 4.74 12.50 2.36
CA GLU A 99 5.86 11.57 2.59
C GLU A 99 7.02 12.37 3.20
N ILE A 100 7.07 12.43 4.53
CA ILE A 100 8.17 13.04 5.25
C ILE A 100 9.32 12.01 5.27
N PRO A 101 10.50 12.34 4.71
CA PRO A 101 11.66 11.46 4.78
C PRO A 101 11.98 11.19 6.25
N LEU A 102 12.10 9.91 6.62
CA LEU A 102 12.47 9.53 7.98
C LEU A 102 13.92 9.95 8.23
N GLN A 103 14.09 11.12 8.83
CA GLN A 103 15.41 11.63 9.21
C GLN A 103 15.86 10.94 10.50
N ALA A 104 17.16 10.66 10.62
CA ALA A 104 17.75 10.08 11.84
C ALA A 104 17.36 10.87 13.10
N LYS A 105 17.25 12.20 12.99
CA LYS A 105 16.79 13.08 14.08
C LYS A 105 15.37 12.77 14.54
N GLY A 106 14.44 12.52 13.61
CA GLY A 106 13.07 12.12 13.93
C GLY A 106 12.97 10.68 14.44
N LEU A 107 13.88 9.81 14.00
CA LEU A 107 14.01 8.45 14.54
C LEU A 107 14.45 8.46 16.01
N CYS A 108 15.41 9.31 16.38
CA CYS A 108 15.90 9.42 17.75
C CYS A 108 14.85 9.95 18.72
N THR A 109 13.87 10.75 18.26
CA THR A 109 12.78 11.23 19.12
C THR A 109 11.70 10.19 19.40
N LEU A 110 11.74 9.02 18.73
CA LEU A 110 10.80 7.92 18.96
C LEU A 110 11.25 6.97 20.08
N PHE A 111 12.49 7.08 20.54
CA PHE A 111 13.05 6.20 21.56
C PHE A 111 13.47 7.02 22.78
N ASP A 112 12.87 6.73 23.92
CA ASP A 112 13.40 7.18 25.21
C ASP A 112 14.40 6.16 25.74
N VAL A 113 15.55 6.64 26.19
CA VAL A 113 16.57 5.80 26.80
C VAL A 113 16.16 5.58 28.25
N ASP A 114 15.67 4.39 28.56
CA ASP A 114 15.35 4.01 29.93
C ASP A 114 16.56 3.32 30.58
N PHE A 115 16.98 3.85 31.73
CA PHE A 115 18.11 3.30 32.46
C PHE A 115 17.59 2.38 33.56
N SER A 116 17.93 1.09 33.49
CA SER A 116 17.65 0.16 34.58
C SER A 116 18.32 0.66 35.87
N VAL A 117 17.58 0.55 36.98
CA VAL A 117 18.10 0.93 38.30
C VAL A 117 19.28 0.03 38.63
N GLN A 118 20.42 0.65 38.93
CA GLN A 118 21.66 -0.04 39.24
C GLN A 118 21.43 -1.03 40.40
N GLY A 119 21.53 -2.33 40.10
CA GLY A 119 21.49 -3.37 41.12
C GLY A 119 22.58 -3.13 42.15
N SER A 120 22.19 -3.07 43.41
CA SER A 120 23.06 -2.83 44.56
C SER A 120 23.96 -4.03 44.83
N THR A 121 24.99 -4.22 43.99
CA THR A 121 26.19 -4.96 44.37
C THR A 121 27.36 -4.22 43.75
N GLY A 122 28.20 -3.66 44.62
CA GLY A 122 29.31 -2.81 44.21
C GLY A 122 30.29 -3.56 43.35
N GLU A 123 30.37 -3.19 42.08
CA GLU A 123 31.53 -3.47 41.22
C GLU A 123 31.60 -2.42 40.11
N THR A 124 32.78 -1.83 40.05
CA THR A 124 33.31 -0.75 39.22
C THR A 124 32.93 -0.80 37.74
N GLU A 125 32.55 0.38 37.22
CA GLU A 125 32.76 0.88 35.85
C GLU A 125 33.00 -0.17 34.74
N LYS A 126 31.94 -0.65 34.05
CA LYS A 126 31.95 -0.89 32.57
C LYS A 126 30.69 -1.51 31.93
N ASN A 127 29.62 -1.84 32.64
CA ASN A 127 28.42 -2.42 32.01
C ASN A 127 27.17 -1.57 32.25
N ARG A 128 26.96 -0.52 31.45
CA ARG A 128 25.61 0.03 31.25
C ARG A 128 24.96 -0.81 30.15
N GLN A 129 24.08 -1.74 30.54
CA GLN A 129 23.23 -2.45 29.60
C GLN A 129 22.16 -1.48 29.07
N TYR A 130 22.08 -1.34 27.76
CA TYR A 130 21.09 -0.52 27.07
C TYR A 130 19.87 -1.38 26.75
N ALA A 131 18.70 -0.99 27.23
CA ALA A 131 17.43 -1.54 26.80
C ALA A 131 16.66 -0.44 26.05
N PHE A 132 16.28 -0.71 24.80
CA PHE A 132 15.42 0.19 24.04
C PHE A 132 13.97 -0.23 24.26
N GLY A 133 13.22 0.57 25.02
CA GLY A 133 11.77 0.44 25.17
C GLY A 133 11.07 1.33 24.16
N VAL A 134 10.03 0.84 23.50
CA VAL A 134 9.10 1.67 22.72
C VAL A 134 7.89 1.90 23.61
N THR A 135 7.78 3.09 24.21
CA THR A 135 6.61 3.50 24.98
C THR A 135 5.47 3.84 24.01
N GLY A 136 4.34 3.15 24.16
CA GLY A 136 3.12 3.35 23.36
C GLY A 136 2.24 4.49 23.88
#